data_AF-A0A2M7IIZ3-F1
#
_entry.id   AF-A0A2M7IIZ3-F1
#
_cell.length_a   1.000
_cell.length_b   1.000
_cell.length_c   1.000
_cell.angle_alpha   90.00
_cell.angle_beta   90.00
_cell.angle_gamma   90.00
#
_symmetry.space_group_name_H-M   'P 1'
#
loop_
_entity.id
_entity.type
_entity.pdbx_description
1 polymer ?
#
loop_
_entity_poly.entity_id
_entity_poly.type
_entity_poly.pdbx_seq_one_letter_code
_entity_poly.pdbx_strand_id
1 'polypeptide(L)'
;ISLFMKKLNGGYVQYFNKRHERTGTLFERKYKSVLVDNQAHFIHLPYYIHLNPLDLVVPEWRQRKIKNLSKTMNFLNSYRWSSHLDYCGKNNFPSVTQRDFLLEIFQGENGYKRTIKDWLKELDLEEIGDCALD
;
A
#
# COMPACT_ATOMS: atom_id res chain seq x y z
N ILE A 1 -13.98 -15.05 5.67
CA ILE A 1 -12.57 -14.67 5.40
C ILE A 1 -11.61 -15.86 5.58
N SER A 2 -11.64 -16.58 6.71
CA SER A 2 -10.70 -17.68 7.01
C SER A 2 -10.63 -18.78 5.95
N LEU A 3 -11.77 -19.21 5.41
CA LEU A 3 -11.81 -20.23 4.36
C LEU A 3 -11.18 -19.74 3.05
N PHE A 4 -11.42 -18.48 2.68
CA PHE A 4 -10.79 -17.86 1.50
C PHE A 4 -9.28 -17.82 1.65
N MET A 5 -8.76 -17.31 2.78
CA MET A 5 -7.32 -17.25 3.03
C MET A 5 -6.67 -18.64 3.11
N LYS A 6 -7.38 -19.65 3.64
CA LYS A 6 -6.91 -21.05 3.63
C LYS A 6 -6.74 -21.55 2.19
N LYS A 7 -7.70 -21.30 1.31
CA LYS A 7 -7.64 -21.71 -0.10
C LYS A 7 -6.56 -20.94 -0.87
N LEU A 8 -6.51 -19.62 -0.72
CA LEU A 8 -5.53 -18.76 -1.38
C LEU A 8 -4.10 -19.13 -0.99
N ASN A 9 -3.78 -19.10 0.30
CA ASN A 9 -2.42 -19.34 0.79
C ASN A 9 -2.03 -20.81 0.62
N GLY A 10 -2.92 -21.74 0.98
CA GLY A 10 -2.65 -23.17 0.86
C GLY A 10 -2.49 -23.61 -0.59
N GLY A 11 -3.37 -23.14 -1.48
CA GLY A 11 -3.28 -23.41 -2.92
C GLY A 11 -2.00 -22.85 -3.53
N TYR A 12 -1.62 -21.62 -3.17
CA TYR A 12 -0.37 -21.02 -3.66
C TYR A 12 0.87 -21.75 -3.15
N VAL A 13 0.92 -22.15 -1.87
CA VAL A 13 2.01 -22.97 -1.31
C VAL A 13 2.15 -24.28 -2.08
N GLN A 14 1.05 -24.99 -2.30
CA GLN A 14 1.06 -26.26 -3.06
C GLN A 14 1.56 -26.06 -4.48
N TYR A 15 1.06 -25.04 -5.18
CA TYR A 15 1.51 -24.69 -6.53
C TYR A 15 3.00 -24.37 -6.57
N PHE A 16 3.48 -23.49 -5.68
CA PHE A 16 4.86 -23.06 -5.63
C PHE A 16 5.81 -24.22 -5.32
N ASN A 17 5.48 -25.03 -4.31
CA ASN A 17 6.26 -26.21 -3.94
C ASN A 17 6.36 -27.22 -5.09
N LYS A 18 5.24 -27.50 -5.78
CA LYS A 18 5.23 -28.38 -6.95
C LYS A 18 6.07 -27.82 -8.09
N ARG A 19 5.99 -26.51 -8.36
CA ARG A 19 6.73 -25.85 -9.45
C ARG A 19 8.24 -25.84 -9.22
N HIS A 20 8.68 -25.70 -7.98
CA HIS A 20 10.09 -25.52 -7.62
C HIS A 20 10.71 -26.75 -6.94
N GLU A 21 10.03 -27.89 -6.95
CA GLU A 21 10.47 -29.13 -6.31
C GLU A 21 10.83 -28.95 -4.82
N ARG A 22 10.08 -28.09 -4.13
CA ARG A 22 10.25 -27.78 -2.71
C ARG A 22 9.22 -28.49 -1.86
N THR A 23 9.51 -28.60 -0.56
CA THR A 23 8.57 -29.06 0.45
C THR A 23 8.51 -28.08 1.62
N GLY A 24 7.47 -28.20 2.45
CA GLY A 24 7.31 -27.36 3.64
C GLY A 24 6.54 -26.06 3.43
N THR A 25 6.66 -25.15 4.39
CA THR A 25 5.93 -23.88 4.45
C THR A 25 6.57 -22.82 3.55
N LEU A 26 5.75 -22.02 2.86
CA LEU A 26 6.21 -20.85 2.09
C LEU A 26 6.10 -19.54 2.88
N PHE A 27 5.00 -19.36 3.61
CA PHE A 27 4.76 -18.16 4.40
C PHE A 27 5.33 -18.32 5.81
N GLU A 28 5.97 -17.27 6.33
CA GLU A 28 6.55 -17.28 7.69
C GLU A 28 5.47 -17.45 8.77
N ARG A 29 4.30 -16.83 8.59
CA ARG A 29 3.22 -16.80 9.58
C ARG A 29 1.85 -17.03 8.95
N LYS A 30 0.90 -17.45 9.78
CA LYS A 30 -0.53 -17.52 9.41
C LYS A 30 -1.06 -16.11 9.12
N TYR A 31 -2.09 -16.02 8.26
CA TYR A 31 -2.78 -14.76 8.03
C TYR A 31 -3.36 -14.24 9.35
N LYS A 32 -3.41 -12.92 9.50
CA LYS A 32 -4.05 -12.23 10.63
C LYS A 32 -5.19 -11.37 10.10
N SER A 33 -6.22 -11.20 10.91
CA SER A 33 -7.31 -10.26 10.67
C SER A 33 -7.43 -9.34 11.88
N VAL A 34 -7.47 -8.04 11.63
CA VAL A 34 -7.67 -7.02 12.65
C VAL A 34 -8.95 -6.29 12.28
N LEU A 35 -9.87 -6.14 13.24
CA LEU A 35 -11.07 -5.34 13.05
C LEU A 35 -10.67 -3.87 12.98
N VAL A 36 -11.18 -3.17 11.98
CA VAL A 36 -11.04 -1.71 11.88
C VAL A 36 -12.38 -1.12 12.31
N ASP A 37 -12.41 -0.56 13.51
CA ASP A 37 -13.59 0.02 14.17
C ASP A 37 -13.53 1.55 14.26
N ASN A 38 -12.40 2.15 13.91
CA ASN A 38 -12.16 3.58 13.88
C ASN A 38 -12.00 4.10 12.44
N GLN A 39 -12.75 5.14 12.11
CA GLN A 39 -12.71 5.80 10.81
C GLN A 39 -11.35 6.43 10.49
N ALA A 40 -10.66 7.02 11.46
CA ALA A 40 -9.33 7.61 11.22
C ALA A 40 -8.32 6.52 10.82
N HIS A 41 -8.32 5.39 11.55
CA HIS A 41 -7.48 4.24 11.20
C HIS A 41 -7.80 3.73 9.78
N PHE A 42 -9.09 3.62 9.46
CA PHE A 42 -9.53 3.20 8.13
C PHE A 42 -9.03 4.11 7.01
N ILE A 43 -9.13 5.43 7.17
CA ILE A 43 -8.65 6.43 6.19
C ILE A 43 -7.12 6.37 6.04
N HIS A 44 -6.39 5.97 7.08
CA HIS A 44 -4.93 5.82 7.01
C HIS A 44 -4.45 4.55 6.28
N LEU A 45 -5.26 3.50 6.22
CA LEU A 45 -4.86 2.20 5.63
C LEU A 45 -4.43 2.29 4.15
N PRO A 46 -5.11 3.03 3.26
CA PRO A 46 -4.69 3.19 1.88
C PRO A 46 -3.26 3.76 1.77
N TYR A 47 -2.91 4.78 2.55
CA TYR A 47 -1.55 5.33 2.57
C TYR A 47 -0.55 4.27 3.01
N TYR A 48 -0.83 3.58 4.12
CA TYR A 48 0.04 2.50 4.59
C TYR A 48 0.26 1.44 3.50
N ILE A 49 -0.80 0.94 2.86
CA ILE A 49 -0.71 -0.13 1.86
C ILE A 49 -0.06 0.35 0.56
N HIS A 50 -0.51 1.48 0.02
CA HIS A 50 -0.09 1.96 -1.31
C HIS A 50 1.30 2.57 -1.31
N LEU A 51 1.80 3.00 -0.15
CA LEU A 51 3.15 3.55 0.00
C LEU A 51 4.18 2.51 0.45
N ASN A 52 3.76 1.33 0.94
CA ASN A 52 4.66 0.22 1.26
C ASN A 52 5.75 -0.08 0.20
N PRO A 53 5.48 -0.02 -1.12
CA PRO A 53 6.51 -0.23 -2.12
C PRO A 53 7.71 0.72 -2.03
N LEU A 54 7.58 1.89 -1.39
CA LEU A 54 8.68 2.83 -1.19
C LEU A 54 9.83 2.23 -0.36
N ASP A 55 9.60 1.21 0.45
CA ASP A 55 10.65 0.47 1.16
C ASP A 55 11.76 -0.04 0.22
N LEU A 56 11.44 -0.24 -1.06
CA LEU A 56 12.39 -0.75 -2.05
C LEU A 56 13.36 0.32 -2.59
N VAL A 57 13.03 1.61 -2.48
CA VAL A 57 13.73 2.69 -3.20
C VAL A 57 13.96 3.97 -2.40
N VAL A 58 13.15 4.21 -1.38
CA VAL A 58 13.20 5.37 -0.47
C VAL A 58 12.91 4.87 0.95
N PRO A 59 13.70 3.93 1.52
CA PRO A 59 13.42 3.33 2.83
C PRO A 59 13.31 4.36 3.96
N GLU A 60 13.90 5.54 3.79
CA GLU A 60 13.82 6.66 4.74
C GLU A 60 12.41 7.22 4.94
N TRP A 61 11.46 6.93 4.04
CA TRP A 61 10.08 7.37 4.16
C TRP A 61 9.40 6.86 5.44
N ARG A 62 9.87 5.73 6.00
CA ARG A 62 9.41 5.19 7.29
C ARG A 62 9.83 6.07 8.46
N GLN A 63 10.92 6.82 8.33
CA GLN A 63 11.31 7.87 9.26
C GLN A 63 10.70 9.24 8.89
N ARG A 64 9.67 9.23 8.03
CA ARG A 64 8.97 10.43 7.55
C ARG A 64 9.88 11.39 6.78
N LYS A 65 10.85 10.87 6.01
CA LYS A 65 11.76 11.69 5.19
C LYS A 65 11.60 11.40 3.71
N ILE A 66 11.44 12.44 2.88
CA ILE A 66 11.33 12.29 1.42
C ILE A 66 12.18 13.33 0.70
N LYS A 67 13.39 12.93 0.30
CA LYS A 67 14.34 13.83 -0.38
C LYS A 67 13.89 14.31 -1.76
N ASN A 68 13.11 13.49 -2.47
CA ASN A 68 12.68 13.81 -3.84
C ASN A 68 11.26 13.29 -4.10
N LEU A 69 10.29 14.16 -3.90
CA LEU A 69 8.87 13.85 -4.13
C LEU A 69 8.59 13.40 -5.56
N SER A 70 9.24 14.02 -6.57
CA SER A 70 9.03 13.68 -7.98
C SER A 70 9.47 12.24 -8.27
N LYS A 71 10.67 11.85 -7.85
CA LYS A 71 11.19 10.48 -8.00
C LYS A 71 10.32 9.48 -7.25
N THR A 72 9.87 9.82 -6.06
CA THR A 72 8.98 9.00 -5.22
C THR A 72 7.65 8.74 -5.92
N MET A 73 7.00 9.80 -6.41
CA MET A 73 5.74 9.69 -7.16
C MET A 73 5.91 8.93 -8.48
N ASN A 74 7.02 9.12 -9.20
CA ASN A 74 7.28 8.37 -10.43
C ASN A 74 7.42 6.87 -10.17
N PHE A 75 8.09 6.48 -9.07
CA PHE A 75 8.17 5.09 -8.67
C PHE A 75 6.78 4.50 -8.33
N LEU A 76 5.97 5.17 -7.50
CA LEU A 76 4.62 4.70 -7.18
C LEU A 76 3.75 4.53 -8.44
N ASN A 77 3.85 5.48 -9.38
CA ASN A 77 3.11 5.45 -10.64
C ASN A 77 3.61 4.43 -11.67
N SER A 78 4.73 3.75 -11.41
CA SER A 78 5.29 2.69 -12.25
C SER A 78 5.29 1.32 -11.57
N TYR A 79 5.10 1.26 -10.24
CA TYR A 79 5.10 0.03 -9.48
C TYR A 79 3.84 -0.79 -9.75
N ARG A 80 4.00 -1.86 -10.55
CA ARG A 80 2.90 -2.72 -10.98
C ARG A 80 2.23 -3.47 -9.84
N TRP A 81 2.96 -3.91 -8.82
CA TRP A 81 2.45 -4.88 -7.82
C TRP A 81 1.66 -4.23 -6.67
N SER A 82 0.81 -3.25 -7.00
CA SER A 82 -0.05 -2.54 -6.05
C SER A 82 -1.35 -2.11 -6.75
N SER A 83 -2.44 -2.00 -5.99
CA SER A 83 -3.68 -1.40 -6.50
C SER A 83 -3.60 0.12 -6.64
N HIS A 84 -2.49 0.76 -6.22
CA HIS A 84 -2.28 2.21 -6.32
C HIS A 84 -2.63 2.74 -7.73
N LEU A 85 -2.21 2.04 -8.78
CA LEU A 85 -2.52 2.42 -10.17
C LEU A 85 -4.01 2.39 -10.49
N ASP A 86 -4.73 1.39 -9.98
CA ASP A 86 -6.17 1.23 -10.16
C ASP A 86 -6.96 2.36 -9.46
N TYR A 87 -6.45 2.89 -8.34
CA TYR A 87 -6.99 4.09 -7.66
C TYR A 87 -6.61 5.40 -8.38
N CYS A 88 -5.53 5.37 -9.17
CA CYS A 88 -5.14 6.47 -10.05
C CYS A 88 -5.87 6.45 -11.41
N GLY A 89 -6.83 5.56 -11.63
CA GLY A 89 -7.56 5.43 -12.91
C GLY A 89 -6.80 4.68 -14.00
N LYS A 90 -5.71 3.99 -13.66
CA LYS A 90 -4.94 3.15 -14.60
C LYS A 90 -5.27 1.69 -14.34
N ASN A 91 -5.89 1.02 -15.31
CA ASN A 91 -6.23 -0.40 -15.20
C ASN A 91 -4.97 -1.25 -14.98
N ASN A 92 -4.87 -1.88 -13.82
CA ASN A 92 -3.76 -2.72 -13.42
C ASN A 92 -4.24 -4.10 -12.97
N PHE A 93 -5.02 -4.16 -11.88
CA PHE A 93 -5.71 -5.36 -11.41
C PHE A 93 -7.19 -5.06 -11.03
N PRO A 94 -7.99 -4.50 -11.96
CA PRO A 94 -9.34 -4.03 -11.65
C PRO A 94 -10.31 -5.16 -11.32
N SER A 95 -10.02 -6.40 -11.74
CA SER A 95 -10.88 -7.58 -11.52
C SER A 95 -10.78 -8.19 -10.12
N VAL A 96 -9.78 -7.79 -9.32
CA VAL A 96 -9.53 -8.36 -7.98
C VAL A 96 -9.61 -7.30 -6.88
N THR A 97 -9.96 -6.06 -7.21
CA THR A 97 -10.04 -4.94 -6.28
C THR A 97 -11.42 -4.27 -6.35
N GLN A 98 -12.09 -4.16 -5.20
CA GLN A 98 -13.25 -3.28 -5.04
C GLN A 98 -12.74 -1.93 -4.54
N ARG A 99 -13.12 -0.85 -5.23
CA ARG A 99 -12.52 0.48 -5.05
C ARG A 99 -13.53 1.57 -4.73
N ASP A 100 -14.80 1.35 -5.03
CA ASP A 100 -15.82 2.40 -5.02
C ASP A 100 -15.93 3.06 -3.65
N PHE A 101 -15.87 2.29 -2.55
CA PHE A 101 -15.99 2.85 -1.20
C PHE A 101 -14.83 3.78 -0.84
N LEU A 102 -13.58 3.41 -1.17
CA LEU A 102 -12.42 4.27 -0.90
C LEU A 102 -12.40 5.45 -1.85
N LEU A 103 -12.75 5.26 -3.12
CA LEU A 103 -12.83 6.35 -4.07
C LEU A 103 -13.90 7.37 -3.69
N GLU A 104 -15.04 6.95 -3.12
CA GLU A 104 -16.02 7.86 -2.56
C GLU A 104 -15.42 8.74 -1.45
N ILE A 105 -14.71 8.13 -0.49
CA ILE A 105 -14.02 8.84 0.60
C ILE A 105 -12.96 9.82 0.05
N PHE A 106 -12.20 9.39 -0.96
CA PHE A 106 -11.18 10.21 -1.59
C PHE A 106 -11.73 11.20 -2.63
N GLN A 107 -13.05 11.27 -2.85
CA GLN A 107 -13.67 12.15 -3.85
C GLN A 107 -13.16 11.85 -5.28
N GLY A 108 -13.11 10.57 -5.62
CA GLY A 108 -12.68 10.03 -6.91
C GLY A 108 -11.17 9.93 -7.07
N GLU A 109 -10.76 9.48 -8.26
CA GLU A 109 -9.35 9.22 -8.59
C GLU A 109 -8.47 10.47 -8.45
N ASN A 110 -9.01 11.65 -8.78
CA ASN A 110 -8.28 12.91 -8.69
C ASN A 110 -8.05 13.33 -7.23
N GLY A 111 -9.03 13.13 -6.35
CA GLY A 111 -8.85 13.40 -4.93
C GLY A 111 -7.92 12.37 -4.26
N TYR A 112 -7.96 11.10 -4.67
CA TYR A 112 -6.98 10.10 -4.25
C TYR A 112 -5.54 10.50 -4.65
N LYS A 113 -5.30 10.86 -5.92
CA LYS A 113 -3.97 11.33 -6.38
C LYS A 113 -3.47 12.53 -5.58
N ARG A 114 -4.36 13.48 -5.30
CA ARG A 114 -4.07 14.69 -4.55
C ARG A 114 -3.66 14.35 -3.12
N THR A 115 -4.48 13.58 -2.42
CA THR A 115 -4.25 13.23 -1.02
C THR A 115 -3.01 12.38 -0.82
N ILE A 116 -2.68 11.44 -1.72
CA ILE A 116 -1.39 10.71 -1.69
C ILE A 116 -0.21 11.68 -1.80
N LYS A 117 -0.27 12.62 -2.76
CA LYS A 117 0.78 13.60 -2.97
C LYS A 117 0.94 14.52 -1.75
N ASP A 118 -0.17 14.97 -1.17
CA ASP A 118 -0.15 15.87 -0.03
C ASP A 118 0.34 15.16 1.24
N TRP A 119 -0.08 13.91 1.48
CA TRP A 119 0.44 13.10 2.57
C TRP A 119 1.96 12.92 2.50
N LEU A 120 2.51 12.66 1.30
CA LEU A 120 3.96 12.55 1.11
C LEU A 120 4.68 13.89 1.32
N LYS A 121 4.05 15.04 1.02
CA LYS A 121 4.63 16.36 1.33
C LYS A 121 4.59 16.66 2.82
N GLU A 122 3.51 16.29 3.51
CA GLU A 122 3.38 16.50 4.95
C GLU A 122 4.47 15.76 5.71
N LEU A 123 4.85 14.55 5.26
CA LEU A 123 6.02 13.85 5.81
C LEU A 123 7.30 14.71 5.71
N ASP A 124 7.53 15.35 4.56
CA ASP A 124 8.70 16.20 4.32
C ASP A 124 8.70 17.47 5.22
N LEU A 125 7.52 18.01 5.54
CA LEU A 125 7.36 19.26 6.28
C LEU A 125 7.51 19.12 7.80
N GLU A 126 7.29 17.93 8.37
CA GLU A 126 7.49 17.71 9.81
C GLU A 126 8.95 17.85 10.23
N GLU A 127 9.91 17.72 9.30
CA GLU A 127 11.33 18.01 9.56
C GLU A 127 11.59 19.51 9.80
N ILE A 128 10.70 20.41 9.33
CA ILE A 128 10.81 21.86 9.52
C ILE A 128 10.20 22.31 10.85
N GLY A 129 9.16 21.61 11.35
CA GLY A 129 8.48 21.93 12.61
C GLY A 129 9.38 21.77 13.84
N ASP A 130 10.23 20.74 13.84
CA ASP A 130 11.21 20.51 14.91
C ASP A 130 12.39 21.48 14.86
N CYS A 131 12.69 22.08 13.70
CA CYS A 131 13.78 23.06 13.53
C CYS A 131 13.36 24.52 13.84
N ALA A 132 12.05 24.79 13.94
CA ALA A 132 11.51 26.15 14.08
C ALA A 132 11.06 26.49 15.52
N LEU A 133 11.31 25.60 16.48
CA LEU A 133 10.94 25.77 17.90
C LEU A 133 12.15 25.93 18.85
N ASP A 134 13.33 26.25 18.32
CA ASP A 134 14.50 26.67 19.11
C ASP A 134 14.70 28.19 19.07
#